data_AF-A0A530AL66-F1
#
_entry.id   AF-A0A530AL66-F1
#
_cell.length_a   1.000
_cell.length_b   1.000
_cell.length_c   1.000
_cell.angle_alpha   90.00
_cell.angle_beta   90.00
_cell.angle_gamma   90.00
#
_symmetry.space_group_name_H-M   'P 1'
#
loop_
_entity.id
_entity.type
_entity.pdbx_description
1 polymer ?
#
loop_
_entity_poly.entity_id
_entity_poly.type
_entity_poly.pdbx_seq_one_letter_code
_entity_poly.pdbx_strand_id
1 'polypeptide(L)'
;MSSLSAKIKDAFDEPACDKNRGKDAKARKEGCSKSLTPGAAAGGCAFDGAKIVLQPITDVAHLVHAPLACEGNSWDNRGAVSSGPTLWRTSFTTDLTELDLVMGQGERKLFKAIREIKHTYAPPAIFVYSTCVTA
;
A
#
# COMPACT_ATOMS: atom_id res chain seq x y z
N MET A 1 -17.49 6.58 24.09
CA MET A 1 -16.65 6.25 22.92
C MET A 1 -17.33 5.16 22.11
N SER A 2 -17.48 5.32 20.79
CA SER A 2 -18.04 4.28 19.91
C SER A 2 -17.19 3.01 19.94
N SER A 3 -17.81 1.83 20.01
CA SER A 3 -17.11 0.55 19.93
C SER A 3 -16.45 0.36 18.54
N LEU A 4 -15.38 -0.44 18.47
CA LEU A 4 -14.72 -0.79 17.21
C LEU A 4 -15.70 -1.42 16.20
N SER A 5 -16.61 -2.27 16.70
CA SER A 5 -17.65 -2.89 15.88
C SER A 5 -18.60 -1.85 15.26
N ALA A 6 -18.93 -0.78 15.98
CA ALA A 6 -19.76 0.30 15.44
C ALA A 6 -19.02 1.11 14.37
N LYS A 7 -17.71 1.37 14.55
CA LYS A 7 -16.89 2.06 13.54
C LYS A 7 -16.73 1.25 12.25
N ILE A 8 -16.55 -0.06 12.35
CA ILE A 8 -16.46 -0.95 11.19
C ILE A 8 -17.79 -0.97 10.41
N LYS A 9 -18.93 -0.95 11.12
CA LYS A 9 -20.25 -0.90 10.48
C LYS A 9 -20.50 0.41 9.72
N ASP A 10 -20.03 1.53 10.27
CA ASP A 10 -20.16 2.85 9.66
C ASP A 10 -19.41 2.93 8.32
N ALA A 11 -18.24 2.28 8.23
CA ALA A 11 -17.46 2.22 6.99
C ALA A 11 -18.15 1.46 5.83
N PHE A 12 -19.21 0.68 6.11
CA PHE A 12 -19.98 -0.03 5.09
C PHE A 12 -21.29 0.69 4.71
N ASP A 13 -21.59 1.84 5.31
CA ASP A 13 -22.73 2.67 4.93
C ASP A 13 -22.35 3.60 3.76
N GLU A 14 -22.63 3.15 2.53
CA GLU A 14 -22.36 3.92 1.31
C GLU A 14 -23.68 4.37 0.64
N PRO A 15 -24.33 5.43 1.14
CA PRO A 15 -25.66 5.84 0.68
C PRO A 15 -25.70 6.31 -0.78
N ALA A 16 -24.53 6.59 -1.39
CA ALA A 16 -24.38 7.02 -2.77
C ALA A 16 -24.11 5.88 -3.78
N CYS A 17 -23.90 4.63 -3.32
CA CYS A 17 -23.57 3.50 -4.20
C CYS A 17 -24.84 2.80 -4.69
N ASP A 18 -25.20 2.95 -5.97
CA ASP A 18 -26.44 2.35 -6.53
C ASP A 18 -26.46 0.82 -6.45
N LYS A 19 -25.30 0.16 -6.58
CA LYS A 19 -25.16 -1.28 -6.35
C LYS A 19 -25.41 -1.67 -4.88
N ASN A 20 -25.13 -0.79 -3.93
CA ASN A 20 -25.39 -1.01 -2.51
C ASN A 20 -26.87 -0.76 -2.17
N ARG A 21 -27.53 0.20 -2.83
CA ARG A 21 -28.98 0.46 -2.69
C ARG A 21 -29.85 -0.73 -3.12
N GLY A 22 -29.42 -1.53 -4.08
CA GLY A 22 -30.13 -2.75 -4.50
C GLY A 22 -30.04 -3.92 -3.51
N LYS A 23 -29.13 -3.86 -2.54
CA LYS A 23 -28.98 -4.90 -1.50
C LYS A 23 -29.94 -4.64 -0.34
N ASP A 24 -30.41 -5.70 0.30
CA ASP A 24 -31.15 -5.60 1.56
C ASP A 24 -30.24 -5.10 2.70
N ALA A 25 -30.84 -4.58 3.78
CA ALA A 25 -30.12 -3.94 4.88
C ALA A 25 -29.09 -4.85 5.59
N LYS A 26 -29.22 -6.18 5.48
CA LYS A 26 -28.25 -7.14 6.03
C LYS A 26 -27.09 -7.32 5.05
N ALA A 27 -27.36 -7.52 3.77
CA ALA A 27 -26.34 -7.66 2.73
C ALA A 27 -25.49 -6.39 2.51
N ARG A 28 -26.03 -5.19 2.79
CA ARG A 28 -25.25 -3.93 2.79
C ARG A 28 -24.13 -3.92 3.85
N LYS A 29 -24.35 -4.61 4.97
CA LYS A 29 -23.44 -4.62 6.13
C LYS A 29 -22.41 -5.74 6.08
N GLU A 30 -22.45 -6.61 5.07
CA GLU A 30 -21.61 -7.80 5.03
C GLU A 30 -20.17 -7.53 4.58
N GLY A 31 -19.90 -6.42 3.90
CA GLY A 31 -18.55 -6.05 3.45
C GLY A 31 -17.76 -7.18 2.74
N CYS A 32 -16.47 -6.99 2.53
CA CYS A 32 -15.55 -8.10 2.30
C CYS A 32 -15.04 -8.61 3.66
N SER A 33 -15.93 -9.18 4.48
CA SER A 33 -15.64 -9.57 5.87
C SER A 33 -15.11 -11.00 6.03
N LYS A 34 -14.96 -11.75 4.93
CA LYS A 34 -14.51 -13.13 5.00
C LYS A 34 -13.02 -13.15 5.32
N SER A 35 -12.70 -13.43 6.58
CA SER A 35 -11.33 -13.74 6.97
C SER A 35 -10.82 -14.89 6.10
N LEU A 36 -9.61 -14.72 5.60
CA LEU A 36 -8.97 -15.70 4.74
C LEU A 36 -8.79 -17.01 5.52
N THR A 37 -9.11 -18.14 4.89
CA THR A 37 -8.87 -19.46 5.48
C THR A 37 -7.37 -19.76 5.39
N PRO A 38 -6.66 -19.99 6.52
CA PRO A 38 -5.26 -20.38 6.46
C PRO A 38 -5.04 -21.63 5.59
N GLY A 39 -4.04 -21.59 4.72
CA GLY A 39 -3.75 -22.67 3.77
C GLY A 39 -4.59 -22.68 2.49
N ALA A 40 -5.62 -21.82 2.38
CA ALA A 40 -6.31 -21.58 1.12
C ALA A 40 -5.63 -20.44 0.33
N ALA A 41 -5.92 -20.34 -0.97
CA ALA A 41 -5.45 -19.22 -1.78
C ALA A 41 -5.99 -17.91 -1.20
N ALA A 42 -5.09 -17.07 -0.73
CA ALA A 42 -5.38 -15.71 -0.32
C ALA A 42 -5.16 -14.75 -1.49
N GLY A 43 -5.95 -13.68 -1.56
CA GLY A 43 -5.60 -12.52 -2.39
C GLY A 43 -4.31 -11.85 -1.92
N GLY A 44 -3.82 -10.87 -2.67
CA GLY A 44 -2.66 -10.06 -2.28
C GLY A 44 -2.85 -9.34 -0.93
N CYS A 45 -1.78 -8.74 -0.42
CA CYS A 45 -1.82 -7.97 0.83
C CYS A 45 -2.23 -6.51 0.60
N ALA A 46 -2.48 -5.77 1.69
CA ALA A 46 -2.86 -4.35 1.60
C ALA A 46 -1.78 -3.49 0.91
N PHE A 47 -0.50 -3.77 1.15
CA PHE A 47 0.62 -3.14 0.45
C PHE A 47 0.54 -3.38 -1.07
N ASP A 48 0.37 -4.64 -1.47
CA ASP A 48 0.24 -5.02 -2.88
C ASP A 48 -0.92 -4.24 -3.50
N GLY A 49 -2.10 -4.27 -2.86
CA GLY A 49 -3.27 -3.51 -3.31
C GLY A 49 -3.01 -2.01 -3.48
N ALA A 50 -2.35 -1.37 -2.52
CA ALA A 50 -2.03 0.06 -2.59
C ALA A 50 -1.06 0.36 -3.74
N LYS A 51 0.03 -0.42 -3.87
CA LYS A 51 1.03 -0.23 -4.92
C LYS A 51 0.42 -0.48 -6.29
N ILE A 52 -0.37 -1.53 -6.47
CA ILE A 52 -1.09 -1.83 -7.71
C ILE A 52 -1.92 -0.64 -8.19
N VAL A 53 -2.67 -0.02 -7.27
CA VAL A 53 -3.59 1.06 -7.60
C VAL A 53 -2.85 2.36 -7.90
N LEU A 54 -1.75 2.62 -7.20
CA LEU A 54 -1.03 3.90 -7.27
C LEU A 54 0.15 3.90 -8.26
N GLN A 55 0.70 2.74 -8.62
CA GLN A 55 1.81 2.60 -9.56
C GLN A 55 1.57 3.22 -10.96
N PRO A 56 0.33 3.31 -11.47
CA PRO A 56 0.06 4.06 -12.71
C PRO A 56 0.28 5.57 -12.63
N ILE A 57 0.59 6.13 -11.47
CA ILE A 57 1.01 7.54 -11.37
C ILE A 57 2.50 7.59 -11.76
N THR A 58 2.75 7.81 -13.04
CA THR A 58 4.01 7.42 -13.67
C THR A 58 5.20 8.35 -13.42
N ASP A 59 4.96 9.53 -12.84
CA ASP A 59 5.92 10.60 -12.58
C ASP A 59 6.32 10.74 -11.10
N VAL A 60 5.74 9.94 -10.19
CA VAL A 60 6.08 9.95 -8.77
C VAL A 60 7.07 8.82 -8.42
N ALA A 61 7.74 8.96 -7.28
CA ALA A 61 8.55 7.88 -6.73
C ALA A 61 7.71 6.99 -5.79
N HIS A 62 7.80 5.68 -5.99
CA HIS A 62 7.18 4.67 -5.15
C HIS A 62 8.22 4.07 -4.19
N LEU A 63 8.25 4.55 -2.94
CA LEU A 63 9.19 4.11 -1.90
C LEU A 63 8.55 3.08 -0.98
N VAL A 64 9.07 1.86 -1.01
CA VAL A 64 8.62 0.75 -0.16
C VAL A 64 9.47 0.68 1.11
N HIS A 65 8.86 1.05 2.25
CA HIS A 65 9.51 1.02 3.55
C HIS A 65 9.40 -0.39 4.17
N ALA A 66 10.34 -1.25 3.80
CA ALA A 66 10.33 -2.68 4.10
C ALA A 66 11.73 -3.31 3.99
N PRO A 67 11.91 -4.57 4.40
CA PRO A 67 12.97 -5.44 3.89
C PRO A 67 12.85 -5.66 2.38
N LEU A 68 13.96 -5.97 1.70
CA LEU A 68 14.03 -6.12 0.23
C LEU A 68 12.91 -6.95 -0.39
N ALA A 69 12.48 -8.03 0.27
CA ALA A 69 11.56 -9.02 -0.30
C ALA A 69 10.21 -8.44 -0.76
N CYS A 70 9.68 -7.40 -0.09
CA CYS A 70 8.41 -6.79 -0.52
C CYS A 70 8.56 -6.13 -1.89
N GLU A 71 9.68 -5.43 -2.11
CA GLU A 71 9.95 -4.80 -3.38
C GLU A 71 10.44 -5.79 -4.43
N GLY A 72 11.39 -6.64 -4.10
CA GLY A 72 11.97 -7.60 -5.03
C GLY A 72 10.94 -8.52 -5.68
N ASN A 73 9.87 -8.87 -4.98
CA ASN A 73 8.78 -9.70 -5.53
C ASN A 73 7.71 -8.89 -6.29
N SER A 74 7.61 -7.58 -6.07
CA SER A 74 6.58 -6.74 -6.69
C SER A 74 7.13 -5.85 -7.82
N TRP A 75 8.46 -5.77 -7.97
CA TRP A 75 9.09 -4.93 -8.97
C TRP A 75 8.76 -5.39 -10.39
N ASP A 76 8.25 -4.46 -11.19
CA ASP A 76 7.82 -4.65 -12.59
C ASP A 76 6.84 -5.83 -12.82
N ASN A 77 6.21 -6.35 -11.75
CA ASN A 77 5.22 -7.43 -11.85
C ASN A 77 3.88 -6.94 -12.45
N ARG A 78 3.65 -5.62 -12.44
CA ARG A 78 2.52 -4.97 -13.09
C ARG A 78 2.97 -3.71 -13.83
N GLY A 79 2.78 -3.70 -15.15
CA GLY A 79 3.12 -2.53 -15.96
C GLY A 79 2.11 -1.40 -15.85
N ALA A 80 2.58 -0.16 -16.05
CA ALA A 80 1.75 0.98 -16.37
C ALA A 80 2.11 1.51 -17.77
N VAL A 81 1.12 1.97 -18.52
CA VAL A 81 1.37 2.63 -19.82
C VAL A 81 1.61 4.11 -19.54
N SER A 82 2.72 4.64 -20.08
CA SER A 82 3.01 6.07 -20.05
C SER A 82 3.50 6.54 -21.41
N SER A 83 3.06 7.74 -21.81
CA SER A 83 3.53 8.43 -23.01
C SER A 83 4.67 9.42 -22.73
N GLY A 84 5.20 9.46 -21.50
CA GLY A 84 6.27 10.38 -21.13
C GLY A 84 7.00 9.92 -19.86
N PRO A 85 6.55 10.29 -18.65
CA PRO A 85 7.25 9.94 -17.42
C PRO A 85 7.35 8.43 -17.19
N THR A 86 8.52 7.93 -16.84
CA THR A 86 8.76 6.49 -16.61
C THR A 86 9.30 6.20 -15.21
N LEU A 87 9.19 7.15 -14.28
CA LEU A 87 9.77 7.02 -12.94
C LEU A 87 9.18 5.82 -12.17
N TRP A 88 7.92 5.47 -12.42
CA TRP A 88 7.29 4.28 -11.85
C TRP A 88 8.02 2.96 -12.11
N ARG A 89 8.83 2.87 -13.20
CA ARG A 89 9.64 1.69 -13.50
C ARG A 89 10.86 1.58 -12.60
N THR A 90 11.35 2.72 -12.11
CA THR A 90 12.39 2.76 -11.10
C THR A 90 11.75 2.48 -9.75
N SER A 91 12.33 1.55 -9.02
CA SER A 91 11.83 1.18 -7.72
C SER A 91 12.74 1.62 -6.59
N PHE A 92 12.13 1.95 -5.46
CA PHE A 92 12.81 2.45 -4.29
C PHE A 92 12.39 1.63 -3.07
N THR A 93 13.37 1.23 -2.26
CA THR A 93 13.12 0.58 -0.98
C THR A 93 14.11 1.06 0.07
N THR A 94 13.69 1.05 1.32
CA THR A 94 14.62 1.27 2.43
C THR A 94 15.48 0.05 2.76
N ASP A 95 15.14 -1.13 2.22
CA ASP A 95 15.80 -2.41 2.46
C ASP A 95 16.18 -2.60 3.94
N LEU A 96 15.17 -2.67 4.81
CA LEU A 96 15.37 -2.81 6.24
C LEU A 96 16.03 -4.14 6.56
N THR A 97 17.15 -4.06 7.26
CA THR A 97 17.84 -5.21 7.84
C THR A 97 17.33 -5.51 9.24
N GLU A 98 17.64 -6.69 9.78
CA GLU A 98 17.35 -7.03 11.17
C GLU A 98 17.88 -5.98 12.16
N LEU A 99 19.11 -5.49 11.94
CA LEU A 99 19.72 -4.46 12.78
C LEU A 99 18.95 -3.13 12.70
N ASP A 100 18.43 -2.76 11.54
CA ASP A 100 17.62 -1.54 11.41
C ASP A 100 16.35 -1.61 12.26
N LEU A 101 15.76 -2.80 12.37
CA LEU A 101 14.54 -3.06 13.13
C LEU A 101 14.81 -3.09 14.64
N VAL A 102 15.78 -3.92 15.05
CA VAL A 102 16.13 -4.11 16.47
C VAL A 102 16.61 -2.80 17.10
N MET A 103 17.37 -2.00 16.33
CA MET A 103 17.93 -0.73 16.81
C MET A 103 17.00 0.47 16.57
N GLY A 104 15.80 0.27 16.01
CA GLY A 104 14.84 1.35 15.74
C GLY A 104 15.35 2.41 14.75
N GLN A 105 16.19 2.03 13.78
CA GLN A 105 16.78 2.95 12.81
C GLN A 105 15.91 3.14 11.56
N GLY A 106 14.78 2.43 11.45
CA GLY A 106 13.87 2.45 10.31
C GLY A 106 13.46 3.87 9.88
N GLU A 107 13.00 4.70 10.81
CA GLU A 107 12.58 6.08 10.50
C GLU A 107 13.73 6.95 9.99
N ARG A 108 14.93 6.81 10.57
CA ARG A 108 16.12 7.55 10.12
C ARG A 108 16.53 7.12 8.72
N LYS A 109 16.43 5.83 8.42
CA LYS A 109 16.70 5.28 7.08
C LYS A 109 15.66 5.77 6.07
N LEU A 110 14.39 5.77 6.45
CA LEU A 110 13.28 6.33 5.65
C LEU A 110 13.53 7.81 5.33
N PHE A 111 13.87 8.63 6.33
CA PHE A 111 14.17 10.05 6.12
C PHE A 111 15.31 10.26 5.14
N LYS A 112 16.41 9.49 5.26
CA LYS A 112 17.54 9.54 4.34
C LYS A 112 17.13 9.15 2.92
N ALA A 113 16.36 8.06 2.77
CA ALA A 113 15.87 7.59 1.47
C ALA A 113 14.98 8.64 0.78
N ILE A 114 14.04 9.25 1.51
CA ILE A 114 13.19 10.33 0.98
C ILE A 114 14.03 11.51 0.48
N ARG A 115 15.05 11.92 1.24
CA ARG A 115 15.95 13.00 0.83
C ARG A 115 16.76 12.63 -0.40
N GLU A 116 17.32 11.43 -0.45
CA GLU A 116 18.09 10.95 -1.60
C GLU A 116 17.23 10.93 -2.86
N ILE A 117 16.01 10.38 -2.79
CA ILE A 117 15.06 10.38 -3.91
C ILE A 117 14.75 11.81 -4.35
N LYS A 118 14.48 12.71 -3.41
CA LYS A 118 14.17 14.12 -3.73
C LYS A 118 15.32 14.82 -4.42
N HIS A 119 16.57 14.58 -3.98
CA HIS A 119 17.74 15.22 -4.58
C HIS A 119 18.12 14.62 -5.93
N THR A 120 18.01 13.30 -6.10
CA THR A 120 18.44 12.60 -7.32
C THR A 120 17.41 12.65 -8.45
N TYR A 121 16.13 12.46 -8.13
CA TYR A 121 15.06 12.33 -9.12
C TYR A 121 14.12 13.54 -9.15
N ALA A 122 14.10 14.33 -8.07
CA ALA A 122 13.24 15.51 -7.90
C ALA A 122 11.76 15.32 -8.32
N PRO A 123 11.09 14.21 -7.95
CA PRO A 123 9.72 13.97 -8.38
C PRO A 123 8.73 14.99 -7.78
N PRO A 124 7.53 15.13 -8.39
CA PRO A 124 6.45 15.95 -7.83
C PRO A 124 5.97 15.44 -6.46
N ALA A 125 5.97 14.12 -6.26
CA ALA A 125 5.60 13.47 -5.00
C ALA A 125 6.38 12.17 -4.76
N ILE A 126 6.41 11.73 -3.50
CA ILE A 126 6.97 10.45 -3.08
C ILE A 126 5.88 9.73 -2.29
N PHE A 127 5.44 8.57 -2.77
CA PHE A 127 4.52 7.70 -2.02
C PHE A 127 5.32 6.73 -1.18
N VAL A 128 5.08 6.77 0.13
CA VAL A 128 5.71 5.86 1.09
C VAL A 128 4.75 4.75 1.44
N TYR A 129 5.12 3.52 1.11
CA TYR A 129 4.35 2.33 1.45
C TYR A 129 4.90 1.70 2.74
N SER A 130 4.09 1.71 3.79
CA SER A 130 4.35 0.90 4.99
C SER A 130 4.03 -0.58 4.70
N THR A 131 4.73 -1.47 5.39
CA THR A 131 4.59 -2.93 5.25
C THR A 131 4.47 -3.57 6.64
N CYS A 132 4.28 -4.89 6.69
CA CYS A 132 4.01 -5.61 7.94
C CYS A 132 5.01 -5.34 9.07
N VAL A 133 6.27 -5.07 8.72
CA VAL A 133 7.35 -4.91 9.70
C VAL A 133 7.45 -3.47 10.23
N THR A 134 6.94 -2.49 9.47
CA THR A 134 7.04 -1.06 9.79
C THR A 134 5.73 -0.44 10.29
N ALA A 135 4.67 -1.24 10.36
CA ALA A 135 3.31 -0.83 10.78
C ALA A 135 3.09 -0.99 12.29
#